data_AF-A0A9P8FHR2-F1
#
_entry.id   AF-A0A9P8FHR2-F1
#
_cell.length_a   1.000
_cell.length_b   1.000
_cell.length_c   1.000
_cell.angle_alpha   90.00
_cell.angle_beta   90.00
_cell.angle_gamma   90.00
#
_symmetry.space_group_name_H-M   'P 1'
#
loop_
_entity.id
_entity.type
_entity.pdbx_description
1 polymer ?
#
loop_
_entity_poly.entity_id
_entity_poly.type
_entity_poly.pdbx_seq_one_letter_code
_entity_poly.pdbx_strand_id
1 'polypeptide(L)'
;MSFSEGMDQCIRTSLPVLFIALSFLSLALANHATISAGEEILGSQDQATESFLEFTKNDLLLGSNDPFFFWLVPLFGVISVGVCIVLNYITLALTQMFTFCYAKVRNVRLRNDDGRRTQTAFAVTSPLQRVITTSILLIMVATIIPYQFAYLVLCLVQLATSVRALRLAQETRSGNNYNFYNYVHSLLILMLWILPINLPVLVVWVHNLAVHWLTPFSSHHNILSIMPYILIVETMSTGHIIPRLTSPWRLVNNVMLFALALYAAIYGVSYAYVLHHLVNGFAAWLVIVHFAPLLRGRGGLEEQQRGASGGNPPSPPGDGHVKKMP
;
A
#
# COMPACT_ATOMS: atom_id res chain seq x y z
N MET A 1 15.22 -4.05 -9.03
CA MET A 1 14.22 -4.07 -10.11
C MET A 1 13.38 -2.81 -9.98
N SER A 2 13.24 -2.05 -11.07
CA SER A 2 12.34 -0.90 -11.10
C SER A 2 10.90 -1.35 -11.35
N PHE A 3 9.92 -0.48 -11.09
CA PHE A 3 8.51 -0.77 -11.39
C PHE A 3 8.30 -1.02 -12.90
N SER A 4 8.92 -0.21 -13.76
CA SER A 4 8.85 -0.37 -15.22
C SER A 4 9.44 -1.70 -15.70
N GLU A 5 10.55 -2.13 -15.11
CA GLU A 5 11.17 -3.44 -15.42
C GLU A 5 10.28 -4.60 -14.95
N GLY A 6 9.66 -4.48 -13.78
CA GLY A 6 8.64 -5.42 -13.29
C GLY A 6 7.46 -5.53 -14.25
N MET A 7 6.99 -4.40 -14.76
CA MET A 7 5.89 -4.34 -15.71
C MET A 7 6.25 -4.98 -17.06
N ASP A 8 7.43 -4.69 -17.63
CA ASP A 8 7.88 -5.32 -18.88
C ASP A 8 7.99 -6.85 -18.73
N GLN A 9 8.51 -7.33 -17.59
CA GLN A 9 8.53 -8.76 -17.31
C GLN A 9 7.12 -9.35 -17.22
N CYS A 10 6.19 -8.70 -16.52
CA CYS A 10 4.80 -9.14 -16.42
C CYS A 10 4.09 -9.18 -17.79
N ILE A 11 4.34 -8.20 -18.66
CA ILE A 11 3.77 -8.13 -20.01
C ILE A 11 4.25 -9.29 -20.88
N ARG A 12 5.52 -9.69 -20.74
CA ARG A 12 6.10 -10.78 -21.55
C ARG A 12 5.74 -12.18 -21.04
N THR A 13 5.43 -12.33 -19.76
CA THR A 13 5.31 -13.65 -19.11
C THR A 13 3.91 -13.91 -18.56
N SER A 14 3.51 -13.16 -17.54
CA SER A 14 2.31 -13.46 -16.75
C SER A 14 1.00 -12.97 -17.38
N LEU A 15 1.00 -11.76 -17.98
CA LEU A 15 -0.22 -11.13 -18.50
C LEU A 15 -0.86 -11.89 -19.68
N PRO A 16 -0.11 -12.42 -20.66
CA PRO A 16 -0.70 -13.22 -21.72
C PRO A 16 -1.41 -14.47 -21.18
N VAL A 17 -0.77 -15.17 -20.24
CA VAL A 17 -1.35 -16.35 -19.57
C VAL A 17 -2.61 -15.98 -18.81
N LEU A 18 -2.60 -14.85 -18.10
CA LEU A 18 -3.76 -14.34 -17.36
C LEU A 18 -4.92 -13.97 -18.29
N PHE A 19 -4.67 -13.31 -19.43
CA PHE A 19 -5.73 -13.00 -20.39
C PHE A 19 -6.34 -14.25 -21.01
N ILE A 20 -5.53 -15.25 -21.33
CA ILE A 20 -6.02 -16.54 -21.82
C ILE A 20 -6.88 -17.22 -20.75
N ALA A 21 -6.40 -17.31 -19.51
CA ALA A 21 -7.13 -17.92 -18.41
C ALA A 21 -8.47 -17.21 -18.11
N LEU A 22 -8.48 -15.87 -18.11
CA LEU A 22 -9.71 -15.09 -17.91
C LEU A 22 -10.69 -15.23 -19.09
N SER A 23 -10.19 -15.36 -20.32
CA SER A 23 -11.05 -15.59 -21.49
C SER A 23 -11.71 -16.97 -21.42
N PHE A 24 -10.96 -18.01 -21.03
CA PHE A 24 -11.53 -19.34 -20.79
C PHE A 24 -12.51 -19.35 -19.61
N LEU A 25 -12.20 -18.64 -18.53
CA LEU A 25 -13.10 -18.49 -17.39
C LEU A 25 -14.41 -17.80 -17.81
N SER A 26 -14.33 -16.72 -18.58
CA SER A 26 -15.50 -16.02 -19.12
C SER A 26 -16.36 -16.94 -20.00
N LEU A 27 -15.75 -17.73 -20.89
CA LEU A 27 -16.47 -18.67 -21.74
C LEU A 27 -17.13 -19.81 -20.91
N ALA A 28 -16.43 -20.33 -19.90
CA ALA A 28 -16.97 -21.36 -19.02
C ALA A 28 -18.18 -20.86 -18.23
N LEU A 29 -18.12 -19.61 -17.73
CA LEU A 29 -19.23 -18.97 -17.02
C LEU A 29 -20.42 -18.70 -17.94
N ALA A 30 -20.19 -18.22 -19.16
CA ALA A 30 -21.25 -17.98 -20.14
C ALA A 30 -21.98 -19.28 -20.52
N ASN A 31 -21.24 -20.37 -20.76
CA ASN A 31 -21.84 -21.67 -21.07
C ASN A 31 -22.63 -22.26 -19.89
N HIS A 32 -22.18 -22.07 -18.65
CA HIS A 32 -22.94 -22.51 -17.48
C HIS A 32 -24.21 -21.68 -17.30
N ALA A 33 -24.21 -20.40 -17.67
CA ALA A 33 -25.40 -19.55 -17.63
C ALA A 33 -26.46 -19.97 -18.65
N THR A 34 -26.06 -20.30 -19.88
CA THR A 34 -26.99 -20.76 -20.92
C THR A 34 -27.60 -22.13 -20.62
N ILE A 35 -26.82 -23.05 -20.03
CA ILE A 35 -27.32 -24.37 -19.61
C ILE A 35 -28.35 -24.24 -18.48
N SER A 36 -28.07 -23.44 -17.45
CA SER A 36 -29.01 -23.26 -16.33
C SER A 36 -30.34 -22.62 -16.77
N ALA A 37 -30.30 -21.64 -17.68
CA ALA A 37 -31.51 -21.04 -18.23
C ALA A 37 -32.34 -22.04 -19.07
N GLY A 38 -31.69 -23.01 -19.72
CA GLY A 38 -32.37 -24.08 -20.44
C GLY A 38 -33.05 -25.11 -19.54
N GLU A 39 -32.47 -25.39 -18.36
CA GLU A 39 -33.07 -26.28 -17.34
C GLU A 39 -34.22 -25.60 -16.58
N GLU A 40 -34.15 -24.29 -16.32
CA GLU A 40 -35.21 -23.52 -15.65
C GLU A 40 -36.51 -23.45 -16.49
N ILE A 41 -36.40 -23.47 -17.83
CA ILE A 41 -37.55 -23.58 -18.74
C ILE A 41 -38.24 -24.95 -18.63
N LEU A 42 -37.54 -25.99 -18.14
CA LEU A 42 -38.05 -27.36 -18.01
C LEU A 42 -38.47 -27.73 -16.58
N GLY A 43 -38.15 -26.92 -15.57
CA GLY A 43 -38.44 -27.20 -14.16
C GLY A 43 -38.93 -25.96 -13.39
N SER A 44 -40.20 -25.98 -12.98
CA SER A 44 -40.83 -24.90 -12.21
C SER A 44 -40.53 -25.02 -10.70
N GLN A 45 -40.45 -23.86 -10.02
CA GLN A 45 -40.47 -23.61 -8.56
C GLN A 45 -39.12 -23.54 -7.81
N ASP A 46 -38.38 -22.43 -7.92
CA ASP A 46 -37.75 -21.79 -6.74
C ASP A 46 -37.35 -20.31 -6.95
N GLN A 47 -38.34 -19.46 -7.29
CA GLN A 47 -38.17 -18.07 -7.78
C GLN A 47 -37.44 -17.06 -6.86
N ALA A 48 -37.28 -17.34 -5.56
CA ALA A 48 -36.75 -16.34 -4.62
C ALA A 48 -35.23 -16.41 -4.42
N THR A 49 -34.62 -17.59 -4.57
CA THR A 49 -33.17 -17.78 -4.35
C THR A 49 -32.37 -17.67 -5.66
N GLU A 50 -33.01 -18.06 -6.77
CA GLU A 50 -32.45 -17.96 -8.13
C GLU A 50 -32.14 -16.51 -8.51
N SER A 51 -33.03 -15.57 -8.23
CA SER A 51 -32.85 -14.14 -8.59
C SER A 51 -31.62 -13.48 -7.96
N PHE A 52 -31.25 -13.85 -6.73
CA PHE A 52 -30.06 -13.32 -6.06
C PHE A 52 -28.76 -13.91 -6.62
N LEU A 53 -28.78 -15.21 -6.95
CA LEU A 53 -27.67 -15.88 -7.62
C LEU A 53 -27.50 -15.41 -9.07
N GLU A 54 -28.59 -15.18 -9.79
CA GLU A 54 -28.61 -14.65 -11.16
C GLU A 54 -28.12 -13.20 -11.22
N PHE A 55 -28.52 -12.36 -10.24
CA PHE A 55 -28.02 -10.99 -10.10
C PHE A 55 -26.51 -10.95 -9.79
N THR A 56 -26.02 -11.87 -8.94
CA THR A 56 -24.58 -12.02 -8.66
C THR A 56 -23.81 -12.55 -9.88
N LYS A 57 -24.46 -13.37 -10.73
CA LYS A 57 -23.91 -13.91 -11.99
C LYS A 57 -23.67 -12.80 -13.01
N ASN A 58 -24.57 -11.82 -13.06
CA ASN A 58 -24.51 -10.67 -13.95
C ASN A 58 -23.51 -9.58 -13.52
N ASP A 59 -22.79 -9.78 -12.42
CA ASP A 59 -21.79 -8.83 -11.90
C ASP A 59 -20.34 -9.26 -12.15
N LEU A 60 -20.12 -10.47 -12.69
CA LEU A 60 -18.79 -11.04 -12.83
C LEU A 60 -18.11 -10.63 -14.16
N LEU A 61 -16.84 -10.21 -14.10
CA LEU A 61 -15.94 -9.83 -15.21
C LEU A 61 -16.41 -8.66 -16.10
N LEU A 62 -17.53 -8.84 -16.79
CA LEU A 62 -18.13 -7.88 -17.73
C LEU A 62 -19.66 -7.76 -17.56
N GLY A 63 -20.27 -8.61 -16.73
CA GLY A 63 -21.72 -8.64 -16.53
C GLY A 63 -22.51 -8.96 -17.79
N SER A 64 -21.93 -9.78 -18.66
CA SER A 64 -22.56 -10.22 -19.90
C SER A 64 -22.53 -11.74 -19.99
N ASN A 65 -23.70 -12.33 -20.22
CA ASN A 65 -23.88 -13.78 -20.33
C ASN A 65 -23.66 -14.32 -21.76
N ASP A 66 -23.43 -13.44 -22.74
CA ASP A 66 -23.32 -13.83 -24.15
C ASP A 66 -21.88 -14.25 -24.52
N PRO A 67 -21.66 -15.50 -24.98
CA PRO A 67 -20.35 -16.00 -25.41
C PRO A 67 -19.70 -15.17 -26.53
N PHE A 68 -20.49 -14.40 -27.28
CA PHE A 68 -20.00 -13.49 -28.32
C PHE A 68 -18.99 -12.46 -27.78
N PHE A 69 -19.09 -12.08 -26.52
CA PHE A 69 -18.24 -11.04 -25.91
C PHE A 69 -16.91 -11.55 -25.35
N PHE A 70 -16.52 -12.79 -25.62
CA PHE A 70 -15.26 -13.36 -25.13
C PHE A 70 -14.02 -12.51 -25.47
N TRP A 71 -14.04 -11.78 -26.60
CA TRP A 71 -12.96 -10.92 -27.05
C TRP A 71 -12.85 -9.59 -26.27
N LEU A 72 -13.89 -9.19 -25.54
CA LEU A 72 -13.85 -7.99 -24.70
C LEU A 72 -12.89 -8.17 -23.52
N VAL A 73 -12.80 -9.37 -22.95
CA VAL A 73 -11.90 -9.66 -21.82
C VAL A 73 -10.43 -9.32 -22.14
N PRO A 74 -9.81 -9.88 -23.22
CA PRO A 74 -8.44 -9.52 -23.57
C PRO A 74 -8.32 -8.06 -24.04
N LEU A 75 -9.34 -7.48 -24.68
CA LEU A 75 -9.33 -6.06 -25.08
C LEU A 75 -9.23 -5.13 -23.85
N PHE A 76 -10.13 -5.29 -22.87
CA PHE A 76 -10.10 -4.52 -21.63
C PHE A 76 -8.83 -4.80 -20.82
N GLY A 77 -8.31 -6.03 -20.88
CA GLY A 77 -7.00 -6.38 -20.35
C GLY A 77 -5.88 -5.51 -20.95
N VAL A 78 -5.81 -5.42 -22.28
CA VAL A 78 -4.82 -4.59 -22.98
C VAL A 78 -5.01 -3.10 -22.66
N ILE A 79 -6.25 -2.59 -22.63
CA ILE A 79 -6.56 -1.21 -22.25
C ILE A 79 -6.08 -0.93 -20.82
N SER A 80 -6.37 -1.83 -19.87
CA SER A 80 -5.95 -1.72 -18.47
C SER A 80 -4.42 -1.67 -18.32
N VAL A 81 -3.70 -2.53 -19.05
CA VAL A 81 -2.23 -2.50 -19.10
C VAL A 81 -1.73 -1.18 -19.67
N GLY A 82 -2.33 -0.68 -20.76
CA GLY A 82 -2.02 0.62 -21.35
C GLY A 82 -2.20 1.77 -20.36
N VAL A 83 -3.31 1.80 -19.62
CA VAL A 83 -3.56 2.80 -18.57
C VAL A 83 -2.53 2.70 -17.45
N CYS A 84 -2.14 1.49 -17.03
CA CYS A 84 -1.10 1.28 -16.02
C CYS A 84 0.27 1.83 -16.48
N ILE A 85 0.63 1.61 -17.76
CA ILE A 85 1.85 2.16 -18.37
C ILE A 85 1.80 3.69 -18.36
N VAL A 86 0.71 4.29 -18.85
CA VAL A 86 0.53 5.74 -18.91
C VAL A 86 0.61 6.36 -17.52
N LEU A 87 -0.09 5.80 -16.53
CA LEU A 87 -0.05 6.27 -15.15
C LEU A 87 1.37 6.25 -14.59
N ASN A 88 2.12 5.16 -14.80
CA ASN A 88 3.52 5.07 -14.37
C ASN A 88 4.40 6.15 -15.01
N TYR A 89 4.28 6.38 -16.33
CA TYR A 89 5.04 7.42 -17.01
C TYR A 89 4.66 8.82 -16.55
N ILE A 90 3.38 9.09 -16.28
CA ILE A 90 2.93 10.36 -15.68
C ILE A 90 3.58 10.54 -14.31
N THR A 91 3.53 9.54 -13.43
CA THR A 91 4.14 9.63 -12.09
C THR A 91 5.65 9.83 -12.16
N LEU A 92 6.34 9.17 -13.09
CA LEU A 92 7.77 9.38 -13.34
C LEU A 92 8.03 10.81 -13.82
N ALA A 93 7.28 11.30 -14.80
CA ALA A 93 7.41 12.65 -15.34
C ALA A 93 7.19 13.71 -14.24
N LEU A 94 6.15 13.55 -13.42
CA LEU A 94 5.89 14.41 -12.26
C LEU A 94 7.04 14.39 -11.27
N THR A 95 7.53 13.20 -10.89
CA THR A 95 8.63 13.07 -9.93
C THR A 95 9.92 13.73 -10.44
N GLN A 96 10.24 13.56 -11.72
CA GLN A 96 11.38 14.21 -12.37
C GLN A 96 11.20 15.73 -12.43
N MET A 97 10.01 16.20 -12.84
CA MET A 97 9.66 17.62 -12.89
C MET A 97 9.83 18.28 -11.51
N PHE A 98 9.28 17.68 -10.45
CA PHE A 98 9.44 18.19 -9.09
C PHE A 98 10.88 18.16 -8.61
N THR A 99 11.64 17.12 -8.95
CA THR A 99 13.08 17.04 -8.62
C THR A 99 13.87 18.16 -9.31
N PHE A 100 13.59 18.41 -10.58
CA PHE A 100 14.21 19.47 -11.36
C PHE A 100 13.85 20.86 -10.80
N CYS A 101 12.57 21.12 -10.54
CA CYS A 101 12.10 22.37 -9.93
C CYS A 101 12.77 22.60 -8.57
N TYR A 102 12.84 21.57 -7.73
CA TYR A 102 13.50 21.65 -6.42
C TYR A 102 15.00 21.95 -6.55
N ALA A 103 15.70 21.29 -7.48
CA ALA A 103 17.12 21.53 -7.73
C ALA A 103 17.38 22.97 -8.20
N LYS A 104 16.54 23.50 -9.08
CA LYS A 104 16.62 24.89 -9.56
C LYS A 104 16.40 25.89 -8.43
N VAL A 105 15.36 25.70 -7.61
CA VAL A 105 15.08 26.56 -6.45
C VAL A 105 16.22 26.51 -5.43
N ARG A 106 16.78 25.32 -5.15
CA ARG A 106 17.96 25.19 -4.27
C ARG A 106 19.17 25.92 -4.84
N ASN A 107 19.50 25.74 -6.12
CA ASN A 107 20.67 26.38 -6.71
C ASN A 107 20.56 27.90 -6.70
N VAL A 108 19.35 28.45 -6.87
CA VAL A 108 19.08 29.90 -6.70
C VAL A 108 19.29 30.32 -5.25
N ARG A 109 18.82 29.55 -4.27
CA ARG A 109 19.00 29.86 -2.83
C ARG A 109 20.46 29.74 -2.38
N LEU A 110 21.18 28.69 -2.77
CA LEU A 110 22.59 28.48 -2.43
C LEU A 110 23.49 29.54 -3.09
N ARG A 111 23.17 29.98 -4.32
CA ARG A 111 23.88 31.09 -4.96
C ARG A 111 23.65 32.44 -4.25
N ASN A 112 22.65 32.52 -3.39
CA ASN A 112 22.35 33.69 -2.57
C ASN A 112 22.80 33.53 -1.11
N ASP A 113 23.28 32.34 -0.72
CA ASP A 113 23.64 31.96 0.65
C ASP A 113 24.98 31.20 0.61
N ASP A 114 26.05 31.93 0.28
CA ASP A 114 27.42 31.40 0.25
C ASP A 114 27.81 30.94 1.66
N GLY A 115 27.77 29.62 1.87
CA GLY A 115 28.65 28.98 2.85
C GLY A 115 28.03 28.25 4.04
N ARG A 116 26.72 27.92 4.08
CA ARG A 116 26.23 27.13 5.24
C ARG A 116 25.14 26.09 4.94
N ARG A 117 25.56 24.83 5.10
CA ARG A 117 24.78 23.61 5.41
C ARG A 117 24.27 22.75 4.24
N THR A 118 24.98 21.65 4.02
CA THR A 118 24.49 20.40 3.44
C THR A 118 23.43 19.80 4.36
N GLN A 119 22.17 20.20 4.22
CA GLN A 119 21.07 19.54 4.93
C GLN A 119 20.86 18.13 4.33
N THR A 120 20.95 17.12 5.18
CA THR A 120 20.63 15.71 4.90
C THR A 120 19.26 15.63 4.20
N ALA A 121 19.18 14.97 3.03
CA ALA A 121 17.98 14.92 2.19
C ALA A 121 16.71 14.38 2.89
N PHE A 122 16.89 13.65 3.98
CA PHE A 122 15.86 13.26 4.94
C PHE A 122 16.19 13.93 6.28
N ALA A 123 15.91 15.23 6.39
CA ALA A 123 16.08 15.94 7.67
C ALA A 123 15.20 15.25 8.72
N VAL A 124 15.85 14.74 9.77
CA VAL A 124 15.24 13.99 10.86
C VAL A 124 14.35 14.96 11.64
N THR A 125 13.07 15.03 11.29
CA THR A 125 12.07 15.58 12.23
C THR A 125 12.14 14.73 13.50
N SER A 126 12.13 15.38 14.67
CA SER A 126 12.31 14.64 15.92
C SER A 126 11.21 13.57 16.06
N PRO A 127 11.50 12.39 16.63
CA PRO A 127 10.51 11.32 16.76
C PRO A 127 9.27 11.78 17.51
N LEU A 128 9.43 12.71 18.47
CA LEU A 128 8.33 13.33 19.20
C LEU A 128 7.48 14.26 18.31
N GLN A 129 8.09 15.12 17.49
CA GLN A 129 7.33 15.96 16.54
C GLN A 129 6.58 15.12 15.52
N ARG A 130 7.14 13.99 15.12
CA ARG A 130 6.50 13.04 14.21
C ARG A 130 5.29 12.38 14.85
N VAL A 131 5.44 11.80 16.03
CA VAL A 131 4.33 11.25 16.82
C VAL A 131 3.26 12.32 17.06
N ILE A 132 3.65 13.56 17.36
CA ILE A 132 2.70 14.67 17.51
C ILE A 132 1.98 14.97 16.19
N THR A 133 2.70 15.06 15.08
CA THR A 133 2.10 15.38 13.76
C THR A 133 1.19 14.25 13.28
N THR A 134 1.60 13.00 13.45
CA THR A 134 0.76 11.84 13.10
C THR A 134 -0.41 11.68 14.05
N SER A 135 -0.24 11.95 15.34
CA SER A 135 -1.35 11.99 16.31
C SER A 135 -2.34 13.11 15.99
N ILE A 136 -1.86 14.32 15.68
CA ILE A 136 -2.71 15.45 15.27
C ILE A 136 -3.45 15.10 13.99
N LEU A 137 -2.77 14.54 12.99
CA LEU A 137 -3.40 14.14 11.73
C LEU A 137 -4.46 13.06 11.98
N LEU A 138 -4.17 12.05 12.81
CA LEU A 138 -5.14 11.01 13.18
C LEU A 138 -6.33 11.58 13.94
N ILE A 139 -6.11 12.50 14.90
CA ILE A 139 -7.16 13.17 15.66
C ILE A 139 -8.02 14.04 14.73
N MET A 140 -7.40 14.79 13.83
CA MET A 140 -8.10 15.62 12.84
C MET A 140 -8.99 14.78 11.92
N VAL A 141 -8.50 13.61 11.49
CA VAL A 141 -9.27 12.66 10.67
C VAL A 141 -10.37 11.97 11.47
N ALA A 142 -10.14 11.73 12.75
CA ALA A 142 -11.13 11.15 13.65
C ALA A 142 -12.27 12.13 14.01
N THR A 143 -12.03 13.44 13.95
CA THR A 143 -12.93 14.45 14.52
C THR A 143 -13.59 15.39 13.51
N ILE A 144 -12.87 15.82 12.47
CA ILE A 144 -13.33 16.92 11.59
C ILE A 144 -13.30 16.51 10.11
N ILE A 145 -12.33 15.69 9.71
CA ILE A 145 -11.98 15.51 8.30
C ILE A 145 -12.21 14.05 7.85
N PRO A 146 -12.89 13.81 6.72
CA PRO A 146 -13.08 12.46 6.20
C PRO A 146 -11.73 11.80 5.87
N TYR A 147 -11.61 10.49 6.10
CA TYR A 147 -10.36 9.77 5.85
C TYR A 147 -9.91 9.82 4.38
N GLN A 148 -10.85 10.04 3.45
CA GLN A 148 -10.59 10.24 2.03
C GLN A 148 -9.70 11.45 1.76
N PHE A 149 -9.90 12.56 2.51
CA PHE A 149 -8.99 13.71 2.43
C PHE A 149 -7.61 13.36 2.98
N ALA A 150 -7.54 12.64 4.10
CA ALA A 150 -6.29 12.19 4.66
C ALA A 150 -5.50 11.33 3.67
N TYR A 151 -6.20 10.43 2.96
CA TYR A 151 -5.60 9.61 1.91
C TYR A 151 -4.98 10.44 0.78
N LEU A 152 -5.67 11.50 0.34
CA LEU A 152 -5.14 12.45 -0.63
C LEU A 152 -3.86 13.11 -0.10
N VAL A 153 -3.87 13.60 1.14
CA VAL A 153 -2.68 14.21 1.77
C VAL A 153 -1.53 13.20 1.85
N LEU A 154 -1.80 11.94 2.19
CA LEU A 154 -0.78 10.88 2.22
C LEU A 154 -0.20 10.61 0.83
N CYS A 155 -1.01 10.62 -0.23
CA CYS A 155 -0.51 10.52 -1.60
C CYS A 155 0.45 11.68 -1.94
N LEU A 156 0.15 12.90 -1.50
CA LEU A 156 1.04 14.06 -1.68
C LEU A 156 2.35 13.91 -0.89
N VAL A 157 2.28 13.45 0.36
CA VAL A 157 3.47 13.17 1.18
C VAL A 157 4.31 12.04 0.56
N GLN A 158 3.68 10.99 0.04
CA GLN A 158 4.35 9.89 -0.62
C GLN A 158 5.02 10.34 -1.94
N LEU A 159 4.38 11.21 -2.71
CA LEU A 159 4.99 11.84 -3.88
C LEU A 159 6.22 12.68 -3.49
N ALA A 160 6.10 13.53 -2.47
CA ALA A 160 7.22 14.30 -1.96
C ALA A 160 8.37 13.41 -1.45
N THR A 161 8.03 12.28 -0.84
CA THR A 161 8.98 11.26 -0.38
C THR A 161 9.69 10.60 -1.56
N SER A 162 8.96 10.29 -2.64
CA SER A 162 9.51 9.75 -3.89
C SER A 162 10.50 10.74 -4.54
N VAL A 163 10.18 12.03 -4.56
CA VAL A 163 11.06 13.10 -5.05
C VAL A 163 12.35 13.17 -4.21
N ARG A 164 12.24 13.15 -2.87
CA ARG A 164 13.40 13.13 -1.97
C ARG A 164 14.25 11.88 -2.17
N ALA A 165 13.62 10.71 -2.33
CA ALA A 165 14.28 9.44 -2.57
C ALA A 165 15.04 9.43 -3.90
N LEU A 166 14.42 9.91 -4.98
CA LEU A 166 15.06 10.04 -6.29
C LEU A 166 16.28 10.95 -6.23
N ARG A 167 16.14 12.11 -5.58
CA ARG A 167 17.24 13.04 -5.42
C ARG A 167 18.38 12.43 -4.62
N LEU A 168 18.09 11.77 -3.50
CA LEU A 168 19.13 11.08 -2.71
C LEU A 168 19.84 10.02 -3.57
N ALA A 169 19.10 9.25 -4.36
CA ALA A 169 19.66 8.25 -5.27
C ALA A 169 20.59 8.89 -6.32
N GLN A 170 20.18 10.03 -6.90
CA GLN A 170 21.00 10.78 -7.87
C GLN A 170 22.26 11.39 -7.24
N GLU A 171 22.16 11.92 -6.02
CA GLU A 171 23.29 12.57 -5.31
C GLU A 171 24.33 11.54 -4.82
N THR A 172 23.88 10.41 -4.29
CA THR A 172 24.77 9.39 -3.72
C THR A 172 25.24 8.34 -4.72
N ARG A 173 24.52 8.18 -5.85
CA ARG A 173 24.74 7.15 -6.88
C ARG A 173 24.86 5.72 -6.33
N SER A 174 24.29 5.45 -5.16
CA SER A 174 24.34 4.14 -4.53
C SER A 174 23.15 3.26 -4.95
N GLY A 175 23.42 2.00 -5.28
CA GLY A 175 22.39 1.02 -5.64
C GLY A 175 21.32 0.83 -4.56
N ASN A 176 21.67 0.98 -3.27
CA ASN A 176 20.71 0.90 -2.17
C ASN A 176 19.69 2.04 -2.20
N ASN A 177 20.11 3.26 -2.56
CA ASN A 177 19.22 4.42 -2.65
C ASN A 177 18.32 4.34 -3.88
N TYR A 178 18.80 3.74 -4.98
CA TYR A 178 17.93 3.39 -6.10
C TYR A 178 16.91 2.30 -5.74
N ASN A 179 17.30 1.29 -4.97
CA ASN A 179 16.36 0.28 -4.48
C ASN A 179 15.28 0.90 -3.56
N PHE A 180 15.67 1.83 -2.69
CA PHE A 180 14.72 2.61 -1.88
C PHE A 180 13.75 3.39 -2.77
N TYR A 181 14.27 4.15 -3.74
CA TYR A 181 13.43 4.91 -4.66
C TYR A 181 12.44 4.03 -5.43
N ASN A 182 12.90 2.91 -5.99
CA ASN A 182 12.04 1.97 -6.73
C ASN A 182 10.92 1.40 -5.83
N TYR A 183 11.22 1.14 -4.57
CA TYR A 183 10.24 0.67 -3.59
C TYR A 183 9.19 1.75 -3.27
N VAL A 184 9.62 2.97 -2.94
CA VAL A 184 8.73 4.10 -2.64
C VAL A 184 7.85 4.44 -3.85
N HIS A 185 8.42 4.42 -5.05
CA HIS A 185 7.70 4.64 -6.32
C HIS A 185 6.64 3.55 -6.56
N SER A 186 6.98 2.28 -6.35
CA SER A 186 6.02 1.17 -6.54
C SER A 186 4.83 1.29 -5.58
N LEU A 187 5.06 1.68 -4.32
CA LEU A 187 3.97 1.95 -3.37
C LEU A 187 3.17 3.21 -3.72
N LEU A 188 3.80 4.25 -4.26
CA LEU A 188 3.09 5.43 -4.77
C LEU A 188 2.12 5.04 -5.89
N ILE A 189 2.55 4.21 -6.84
CA ILE A 189 1.67 3.73 -7.92
C ILE A 189 0.47 2.96 -7.35
N LEU A 190 0.69 2.07 -6.39
CA LEU A 190 -0.40 1.35 -5.71
C LEU A 190 -1.38 2.32 -5.03
N MET A 191 -0.88 3.36 -4.36
CA MET A 191 -1.72 4.36 -3.72
C MET A 191 -2.52 5.20 -4.72
N LEU A 192 -1.91 5.57 -5.85
CA LEU A 192 -2.59 6.31 -6.92
C LEU A 192 -3.72 5.50 -7.57
N TRP A 193 -3.64 4.17 -7.60
CA TRP A 193 -4.73 3.33 -8.09
C TRP A 193 -5.97 3.31 -7.19
N ILE A 194 -5.79 3.52 -5.89
CA ILE A 194 -6.90 3.58 -4.92
C ILE A 194 -7.46 5.00 -4.76
N LEU A 195 -6.69 6.02 -5.13
CA LEU A 195 -7.09 7.43 -5.03
C LEU A 195 -8.42 7.75 -5.74
N PRO A 196 -8.70 7.30 -6.99
CA PRO A 196 -9.95 7.59 -7.68
C PRO A 196 -11.20 7.11 -6.94
N ILE A 197 -11.11 6.03 -6.15
CA ILE A 197 -12.23 5.50 -5.36
C ILE A 197 -12.60 6.49 -4.24
N ASN A 198 -11.62 7.22 -3.72
CA ASN A 198 -11.81 8.20 -2.63
C ASN A 198 -12.27 9.58 -3.13
N LEU A 199 -12.01 9.92 -4.40
CA LEU A 199 -12.28 11.26 -4.94
C LEU A 199 -13.77 11.62 -4.98
N PRO A 200 -14.72 10.77 -5.41
CA PRO A 200 -16.14 11.12 -5.44
C PRO A 200 -16.68 11.52 -4.06
N VAL A 201 -16.33 10.76 -3.02
CA VAL A 201 -16.72 11.07 -1.64
C VAL A 201 -16.12 12.40 -1.19
N LEU A 202 -14.86 12.66 -1.54
CA LEU A 202 -14.20 13.93 -1.24
C LEU A 202 -14.86 15.11 -1.95
N VAL A 203 -15.22 14.96 -3.23
CA VAL A 203 -15.88 16.02 -4.02
C VAL A 203 -17.23 16.39 -3.41
N VAL A 204 -18.06 15.40 -3.07
CA VAL A 204 -19.35 15.64 -2.41
C VAL A 204 -19.15 16.30 -1.05
N TRP A 205 -18.14 15.87 -0.29
CA TRP A 205 -17.82 16.49 1.00
C TRP A 205 -17.39 17.96 0.86
N VAL A 206 -16.50 18.29 -0.09
CA VAL A 206 -16.06 19.67 -0.34
C VAL A 206 -17.23 20.54 -0.80
N HIS A 207 -18.07 20.03 -1.71
CA HIS A 207 -19.26 20.73 -2.18
C HIS A 207 -20.20 21.06 -1.02
N ASN A 208 -20.47 20.10 -0.14
CA ASN A 208 -21.35 20.31 0.99
C ASN A 208 -20.75 21.23 2.06
N LEU A 209 -19.43 21.20 2.28
CA LEU A 209 -18.75 22.16 3.13
C LEU A 209 -18.90 23.59 2.60
N ALA A 210 -18.86 23.76 1.27
CA ALA A 210 -19.00 25.04 0.60
C ALA A 210 -20.45 25.57 0.62
N VAL A 211 -21.46 24.71 0.54
CA VAL A 211 -22.88 25.10 0.51
C VAL A 211 -23.51 25.15 1.90
N HIS A 212 -23.27 24.16 2.75
CA HIS A 212 -23.93 23.99 4.06
C HIS A 212 -22.91 23.74 5.18
N TRP A 213 -22.06 24.73 5.43
CA TRP A 213 -20.98 24.68 6.43
C TRP A 213 -21.38 24.14 7.82
N LEU A 214 -22.64 24.35 8.25
CA LEU A 214 -23.14 23.95 9.58
C LEU A 214 -23.80 22.55 9.62
N THR A 215 -23.86 21.80 8.52
CA THR A 215 -24.42 20.45 8.53
C THR A 215 -23.32 19.40 8.73
N PRO A 216 -23.17 18.83 9.94
CA PRO A 216 -22.18 17.78 10.15
C PRO A 216 -22.62 16.53 9.39
N PHE A 217 -21.83 16.14 8.38
CA PHE A 217 -21.95 14.79 7.84
C PHE A 217 -21.49 13.79 8.89
N SER A 218 -22.28 12.75 9.14
CA SER A 218 -21.81 11.52 9.76
C SER A 218 -20.89 10.79 8.76
N SER A 219 -19.71 11.34 8.56
CA SER A 219 -18.64 10.64 7.85
C SER A 219 -18.31 9.44 8.72
N HIS A 220 -18.39 8.23 8.18
CA HIS A 220 -18.02 7.05 8.93
C HIS A 220 -16.51 7.14 9.17
N HIS A 221 -16.11 7.65 10.33
CA HIS A 221 -14.71 7.88 10.71
C HIS A 221 -14.03 6.53 10.98
N ASN A 222 -13.81 5.76 9.93
CA ASN A 222 -13.15 4.47 10.02
C ASN A 222 -11.63 4.68 9.96
N ILE A 223 -11.04 5.02 11.11
CA ILE A 223 -9.59 5.24 11.25
C ILE A 223 -8.80 4.01 10.79
N LEU A 224 -9.34 2.80 10.96
CA LEU A 224 -8.69 1.57 10.53
C LEU A 224 -8.51 1.49 9.00
N SER A 225 -9.36 2.18 8.23
CA SER A 225 -9.25 2.27 6.77
C SER A 225 -8.10 3.14 6.27
N ILE A 226 -7.46 3.92 7.16
CA ILE A 226 -6.39 4.86 6.78
C ILE A 226 -5.11 4.70 7.60
N MET A 227 -5.19 4.21 8.84
CA MET A 227 -4.06 4.04 9.75
C MET A 227 -2.88 3.27 9.12
N PRO A 228 -3.07 2.13 8.41
CA PRO A 228 -1.95 1.42 7.80
C PRO A 228 -1.17 2.26 6.79
N TYR A 229 -1.86 3.06 5.97
CA TYR A 229 -1.22 3.96 5.02
C TYR A 229 -0.43 5.06 5.72
N ILE A 230 -0.96 5.64 6.81
CA ILE A 230 -0.26 6.67 7.60
C ILE A 230 1.08 6.12 8.10
N LEU A 231 1.08 4.93 8.70
CA LEU A 231 2.29 4.31 9.26
C LEU A 231 3.32 3.96 8.18
N ILE A 232 2.87 3.42 7.04
CA ILE A 232 3.74 3.08 5.90
C ILE A 232 4.39 4.33 5.30
N VAL A 233 3.59 5.36 5.01
CA VAL A 233 4.07 6.62 4.45
C VAL A 233 5.01 7.32 5.44
N GLU A 234 4.67 7.33 6.73
CA GLU A 234 5.54 7.86 7.77
C GLU A 234 6.90 7.12 7.79
N THR A 235 6.88 5.80 7.76
CA THR A 235 8.10 4.97 7.76
C THR A 235 9.00 5.30 6.57
N MET A 236 8.42 5.33 5.37
CA MET A 236 9.15 5.69 4.14
C MET A 236 9.61 7.15 4.13
N SER A 237 8.84 8.07 4.70
CA SER A 237 9.23 9.49 4.79
C SER A 237 10.53 9.69 5.58
N THR A 238 10.92 8.69 6.37
CA THR A 238 12.19 8.66 7.13
C THR A 238 13.31 7.83 6.53
N GLY A 239 13.11 7.30 5.33
CA GLY A 239 14.15 6.55 4.62
C GLY A 239 14.26 5.08 5.01
N HIS A 240 13.32 4.56 5.81
CA HIS A 240 13.30 3.13 6.16
C HIS A 240 12.55 2.30 5.11
N ILE A 241 13.14 1.17 4.73
CA ILE A 241 12.55 0.15 3.85
C ILE A 241 11.97 -0.96 4.71
N ILE A 242 10.84 -1.54 4.29
CA ILE A 242 10.32 -2.76 4.91
C ILE A 242 11.32 -3.90 4.68
N PRO A 243 11.72 -4.64 5.73
CA PRO A 243 12.74 -5.68 5.61
C PRO A 243 12.35 -6.72 4.56
N ARG A 244 13.35 -7.28 3.88
CA ARG A 244 13.13 -8.34 2.88
C ARG A 244 12.48 -9.55 3.57
N LEU A 245 11.36 -9.97 3.02
CA LEU A 245 10.56 -11.08 3.54
C LEU A 245 11.30 -12.42 3.38
N THR A 246 11.39 -13.19 4.46
CA THR A 246 11.94 -14.56 4.48
C THR A 246 10.85 -15.62 4.24
N SER A 247 11.22 -16.90 4.17
CA SER A 247 10.45 -17.94 3.46
C SER A 247 9.01 -18.28 3.93
N PRO A 248 8.51 -18.02 5.15
CA PRO A 248 7.05 -18.09 5.33
C PRO A 248 6.37 -16.76 4.97
N TRP A 249 6.94 -15.62 5.39
CA TRP A 249 6.37 -14.29 5.17
C TRP A 249 6.32 -13.90 3.69
N ARG A 250 7.31 -14.35 2.90
CA ARG A 250 7.35 -14.14 1.45
C ARG A 250 6.19 -14.86 0.74
N LEU A 251 5.87 -16.08 1.17
CA LEU A 251 4.77 -16.85 0.60
C LEU A 251 3.44 -16.12 0.87
N VAL A 252 3.20 -15.70 2.12
CA VAL A 252 1.98 -14.97 2.49
C VAL A 252 1.84 -13.68 1.67
N ASN A 253 2.93 -12.90 1.54
CA ASN A 253 2.91 -11.69 0.72
C ASN A 253 2.57 -11.98 -0.75
N ASN A 254 3.17 -13.01 -1.33
CA ASN A 254 2.90 -13.39 -2.73
C ASN A 254 1.46 -13.87 -2.92
N VAL A 255 0.93 -14.65 -1.97
CA VAL A 255 -0.48 -15.11 -2.00
C VAL A 255 -1.43 -13.92 -1.88
N MET A 256 -1.17 -12.97 -0.96
CA MET A 256 -1.97 -11.75 -0.83
C MET A 256 -1.97 -10.91 -2.12
N LEU A 257 -0.80 -10.70 -2.73
CA LEU A 257 -0.69 -9.96 -3.99
C LEU A 257 -1.40 -10.68 -5.14
N PHE A 258 -1.28 -12.00 -5.22
CA PHE A 258 -1.98 -12.81 -6.22
C PHE A 258 -3.50 -12.75 -6.04
N ALA A 259 -3.98 -12.89 -4.80
CA ALA A 259 -5.40 -12.77 -4.47
C ALA A 259 -5.94 -11.38 -4.80
N LEU A 260 -5.18 -10.32 -4.51
CA LEU A 260 -5.54 -8.94 -4.87
C LEU A 260 -5.63 -8.76 -6.39
N ALA A 261 -4.67 -9.29 -7.14
CA ALA A 261 -4.67 -9.22 -8.60
C ALA A 261 -5.85 -9.99 -9.21
N LEU A 262 -6.13 -11.20 -8.71
CA LEU A 262 -7.27 -12.01 -9.13
C LEU A 262 -8.60 -11.32 -8.82
N TYR A 263 -8.74 -10.75 -7.61
CA TYR A 263 -9.93 -10.00 -7.22
C TYR A 263 -10.14 -8.77 -8.12
N ALA A 264 -9.08 -7.99 -8.35
CA ALA A 264 -9.14 -6.82 -9.23
C ALA A 264 -9.51 -7.20 -10.68
N ALA A 265 -9.05 -8.35 -11.17
CA ALA A 265 -9.37 -8.83 -12.51
C ALA A 265 -10.83 -9.28 -12.65
N ILE A 266 -11.40 -9.92 -11.62
CA ILE A 266 -12.76 -10.49 -11.67
C ILE A 266 -13.84 -9.47 -11.30
N TYR A 267 -13.60 -8.66 -10.27
CA TYR A 267 -14.61 -7.80 -9.63
C TYR A 267 -14.31 -6.30 -9.69
N GLY A 268 -13.17 -5.89 -10.28
CA GLY A 268 -12.55 -4.59 -10.03
C GLY A 268 -13.45 -3.36 -10.19
N VAL A 269 -14.28 -3.31 -11.24
CA VAL A 269 -15.19 -2.17 -11.48
C VAL A 269 -16.48 -2.30 -10.68
N SER A 270 -17.08 -3.49 -10.64
CA SER A 270 -18.35 -3.77 -9.94
C SER A 270 -18.25 -3.52 -8.43
N TYR A 271 -17.11 -3.87 -7.83
CA TYR A 271 -16.88 -3.78 -6.38
C TYR A 271 -15.59 -3.01 -6.04
N ALA A 272 -15.39 -1.86 -6.70
CA ALA A 272 -14.20 -1.02 -6.50
C ALA A 272 -14.01 -0.59 -5.02
N TYR A 273 -15.10 -0.37 -4.27
CA TYR A 273 -15.01 -0.01 -2.86
C TYR A 273 -14.38 -1.13 -1.99
N VAL A 274 -14.55 -2.40 -2.36
CA VAL A 274 -13.92 -3.53 -1.66
C VAL A 274 -12.40 -3.54 -1.94
N LEU A 275 -11.99 -3.14 -3.14
CA LEU A 275 -10.58 -3.04 -3.50
C LEU A 275 -9.83 -2.08 -2.57
N HIS A 276 -10.47 -0.97 -2.16
CA HIS A 276 -9.92 -0.08 -1.14
C HIS A 276 -9.62 -0.82 0.18
N HIS A 277 -10.56 -1.63 0.67
CA HIS A 277 -10.39 -2.39 1.90
C HIS A 277 -9.34 -3.49 1.77
N LEU A 278 -9.27 -4.19 0.63
CA LEU A 278 -8.26 -5.21 0.37
C LEU A 278 -6.85 -4.63 0.34
N VAL A 279 -6.65 -3.50 -0.35
CA VAL A 279 -5.35 -2.82 -0.37
C VAL A 279 -5.00 -2.24 1.00
N ASN A 280 -5.99 -1.77 1.77
CA ASN A 280 -5.77 -1.36 3.15
C ASN A 280 -5.34 -2.54 4.04
N GLY A 281 -5.95 -3.72 3.87
CA GLY A 281 -5.53 -4.94 4.55
C GLY A 281 -4.10 -5.36 4.17
N PHE A 282 -3.74 -5.25 2.89
CA PHE A 282 -2.39 -5.47 2.42
C PHE A 282 -1.39 -4.45 3.01
N ALA A 283 -1.77 -3.18 3.10
CA ALA A 283 -1.00 -2.17 3.80
C ALA A 283 -0.82 -2.52 5.30
N ALA A 284 -1.88 -2.98 5.98
CA ALA A 284 -1.78 -3.43 7.37
C ALA A 284 -0.80 -4.60 7.53
N TRP A 285 -0.82 -5.55 6.59
CA TRP A 285 0.14 -6.64 6.54
C TRP A 285 1.59 -6.15 6.42
N LEU A 286 1.84 -5.19 5.52
CA LEU A 286 3.16 -4.58 5.37
C LEU A 286 3.64 -3.88 6.66
N VAL A 287 2.74 -3.20 7.37
CA VAL A 287 3.04 -2.62 8.70
C VAL A 287 3.46 -3.71 9.69
N ILE A 288 2.70 -4.81 9.78
CA ILE A 288 3.03 -5.93 10.67
C ILE A 288 4.43 -6.47 10.37
N VAL A 289 4.75 -6.69 9.09
CA VAL A 289 6.08 -7.16 8.67
C VAL A 289 7.18 -6.18 9.08
N HIS A 290 6.93 -4.87 8.98
CA HIS A 290 7.90 -3.86 9.36
C HIS A 290 8.22 -3.88 10.87
N PHE A 291 7.19 -4.01 11.72
CA PHE A 291 7.36 -3.98 13.18
C PHE A 291 7.68 -5.34 13.81
N ALA A 292 7.44 -6.46 13.12
CA ALA A 292 7.68 -7.80 13.65
C ALA A 292 9.13 -8.05 14.14
N PRO A 293 10.19 -7.60 13.44
CA PRO A 293 11.56 -7.74 13.94
C PRO A 293 11.84 -6.88 15.19
N LEU A 294 11.24 -5.68 15.27
CA LEU A 294 11.40 -4.77 16.41
C LEU A 294 10.74 -5.35 17.68
N LEU A 295 9.57 -5.97 17.53
CA LEU A 295 8.87 -6.67 18.61
C LEU A 295 9.66 -7.89 19.10
N ARG A 296 10.25 -8.67 18.18
CA ARG A 296 11.06 -9.84 18.53
C ARG A 296 12.37 -9.48 19.25
N GLY A 297 13.02 -8.39 18.84
CA GLY A 297 14.25 -7.91 19.50
C GLY A 297 14.03 -7.39 20.91
N ARG A 298 12.85 -6.83 21.20
CA ARG A 298 12.49 -6.33 22.55
C ARG A 298 12.19 -7.47 23.53
N GLY A 299 11.51 -8.53 23.07
CA GLY A 299 11.27 -9.73 23.89
C GLY A 299 12.55 -10.48 24.28
N GLY A 300 13.55 -10.55 23.39
CA GLY A 300 14.83 -11.20 23.70
C GLY A 300 15.68 -10.45 24.73
N LEU A 301 15.60 -9.12 24.77
CA LEU A 301 16.28 -8.31 25.79
C LEU A 301 15.63 -8.49 27.17
N GLU A 302 14.30 -8.56 27.25
CA GLU A 302 13.58 -8.82 28.51
C GLU A 302 13.86 -10.23 29.05
N GLU A 303 14.03 -11.23 28.18
CA GLU A 303 14.36 -12.60 28.55
C GLU A 303 15.81 -12.74 29.04
N GLN A 304 16.75 -12.02 28.43
CA GLN A 304 18.15 -11.97 28.86
C GLN A 304 18.33 -11.19 30.18
N GLN A 305 17.53 -10.15 30.42
CA GLN A 305 17.50 -9.44 31.70
C GLN A 305 16.89 -10.28 32.83
N ARG A 306 15.88 -11.11 32.54
CA ARG A 306 15.33 -12.09 33.49
C ARG A 306 16.31 -13.22 33.81
N GLY A 307 17.10 -13.68 32.83
CA GLY A 307 18.15 -14.68 33.06
C GLY A 307 19.33 -14.18 33.89
N ALA A 308 19.69 -12.89 33.77
CA ALA A 308 20.80 -12.29 34.52
C ALA A 308 20.47 -12.00 35.99
N SER A 309 19.19 -11.82 36.33
CA SER A 309 18.75 -11.53 37.70
C SER A 309 18.51 -12.78 38.56
N GLY A 310 18.67 -13.98 37.98
CA GLY A 310 18.52 -15.27 38.67
C GLY A 310 19.83 -15.96 39.06
N GLY A 311 20.98 -15.33 38.81
CA GLY A 311 22.30 -15.84 39.21
C GLY A 311 22.57 -15.58 40.69
N ASN A 312 22.66 -16.65 41.49
CA ASN A 312 23.03 -16.58 42.91
C ASN A 312 24.30 -15.73 43.13
N PRO A 313 24.34 -14.87 44.16
CA PRO A 313 25.53 -14.09 44.47
C PRO A 313 26.69 -15.00 44.88
N PRO A 314 27.95 -14.66 44.52
CA PRO A 314 29.11 -15.41 44.97
C PRO A 314 29.27 -15.27 46.49
N SER A 315 29.45 -16.39 47.16
CA SER A 315 29.73 -16.48 48.60
C SER A 315 31.01 -15.71 48.97
N PRO A 316 31.03 -15.00 50.11
CA PRO A 316 32.16 -14.18 50.52
C PRO A 316 33.39 -15.03 50.87
N PRO A 317 34.62 -14.47 50.75
CA PRO A 317 35.85 -15.18 51.09
C PRO A 317 35.92 -15.40 52.60
N GLY A 318 36.10 -16.66 53.00
CA GLY A 318 36.28 -17.07 54.39
C GLY A 318 37.60 -16.56 54.96
N ASP A 319 37.48 -15.94 56.13
CA ASP A 319 38.57 -15.46 56.97
C ASP A 319 39.38 -16.65 57.51
N GLY A 320 40.56 -16.88 56.92
CA GLY A 320 41.46 -18.00 57.24
C GLY A 320 42.68 -17.53 58.01
N HIS A 321 42.56 -17.58 59.33
CA HIS A 321 43.60 -17.46 60.37
C HIS A 321 45.07 -17.58 59.93
N VAL A 322 45.82 -16.50 60.16
CA VAL A 322 47.28 -16.51 60.31
C VAL A 322 47.65 -17.35 61.54
N LYS A 323 48.40 -18.44 61.34
CA LYS A 323 49.11 -19.14 62.43
C LYS A 323 50.61 -19.03 62.19
N LYS A 324 51.28 -18.31 63.09
CA LYS A 324 52.73 -18.14 63.15
C LYS A 324 53.43 -19.41 63.65
N MET A 325 54.56 -19.74 63.01
CA MET A 325 55.83 -20.30 63.54
C MET A 325 55.84 -21.73 64.12
N PRO A 326 57.01 -22.42 64.19
CA PRO A 326 58.40 -21.94 64.13
C PRO A 326 59.11 -22.08 62.78
#